data_AF-A0A415JN31-F1
#
_entry.id   AF-A0A415JN31-F1
#
_cell.length_a   1.000
_cell.length_b   1.000
_cell.length_c   1.000
_cell.angle_alpha   90.00
_cell.angle_beta   90.00
_cell.angle_gamma   90.00
#
_symmetry.space_group_name_H-M   'P 1'
#
loop_
_entity.id
_entity.type
_entity.pdbx_description
1 polymer ?
#
loop_
_entity_poly.entity_id
_entity_poly.type
_entity_poly.pdbx_seq_one_letter_code
_entity_poly.pdbx_strand_id
1 'polypeptide(L)'
;MDKFVEFLKNNTAVVAVAAGIVLFIAMNGITSCVAKGNGGDADSPAIEQKSEQASQKKKTSDSKTELTERQRSAIKDYNQATKQTVEQIEKSKWAASDGSGSLTIKDGVITETYGDADGSAKKTKKKVQTFAITAVDSLTADQTGALSWEVFSVVDAEGNDHIMTLTRVDPAALTGEGNDTYFELKCDMFHNENGYSNNRSAESAKINGIDDKNFKQAIDGRTKEFKRSVTEYLLANHSTTTELTWDGTVIENFAESTRTLTFSIENATNAAEDSLPSILVIYHTDTHEFEEVDVQ
;
A
#
# COMPACT_ATOMS: atom_id res chain seq x y z
N MET A 1 -4.77 -1.82 34.96
CA MET A 1 -4.20 -3.16 35.20
C MET A 1 -5.27 -4.26 35.17
N ASP A 2 -6.42 -4.08 35.83
CA ASP A 2 -7.44 -5.15 35.90
C ASP A 2 -8.00 -5.60 34.54
N LYS A 3 -8.27 -4.66 33.62
CA LYS A 3 -8.74 -4.97 32.25
C LYS A 3 -7.68 -5.66 31.37
N PHE A 4 -6.39 -5.41 31.65
CA PHE A 4 -5.27 -6.02 30.94
C PHE A 4 -5.06 -7.47 31.40
N VAL A 5 -5.20 -7.72 32.70
CA VAL A 5 -5.16 -9.07 33.27
C VAL A 5 -6.39 -9.89 32.84
N GLU A 6 -7.55 -9.26 32.71
CA GLU A 6 -8.78 -9.89 32.23
C GLU A 6 -8.70 -10.24 30.72
N PHE A 7 -8.08 -9.38 29.92
CA PHE A 7 -7.75 -9.66 28.52
C PHE A 7 -6.75 -10.83 28.36
N LEU A 8 -5.68 -10.84 29.17
CA LEU A 8 -4.69 -11.93 29.18
C LEU A 8 -5.30 -13.28 29.58
N LYS A 9 -6.29 -13.28 30.48
CA LYS A 9 -6.99 -14.50 30.92
C LYS A 9 -7.95 -15.05 29.86
N ASN A 10 -8.57 -14.19 29.06
CA ASN A 10 -9.54 -14.63 28.05
C ASN A 10 -8.91 -15.04 26.72
N ASN A 11 -7.69 -14.56 26.41
CA ASN A 11 -7.02 -14.76 25.11
C ASN A 11 -5.58 -15.26 25.25
N THR A 12 -5.27 -16.03 26.30
CA THR A 12 -3.90 -16.48 26.64
C THR A 12 -3.18 -17.20 25.50
N ALA A 13 -3.91 -17.95 24.67
CA ALA A 13 -3.35 -18.62 23.49
C ALA A 13 -2.97 -17.64 22.37
N VAL A 14 -3.80 -16.61 22.12
CA VAL A 14 -3.57 -15.61 21.06
C VAL A 14 -2.44 -14.66 21.42
N VAL A 15 -2.34 -14.28 22.71
CA VAL A 15 -1.26 -13.40 23.19
C VAL A 15 0.10 -14.12 23.19
N ALA A 16 0.12 -15.43 23.49
CA ALA A 16 1.35 -16.23 23.40
C ALA A 16 1.84 -16.41 21.94
N VAL A 17 0.92 -16.55 20.99
CA VAL A 17 1.24 -16.62 19.56
C VAL A 17 1.70 -15.26 19.03
N ALA A 18 1.04 -14.16 19.41
CA ALA A 18 1.46 -12.81 19.04
C ALA A 18 2.86 -12.46 19.59
N ALA A 19 3.13 -12.76 20.87
CA ALA A 19 4.46 -12.56 21.46
C ALA A 19 5.54 -13.46 20.83
N GLY A 20 5.19 -14.69 20.44
CA GLY A 20 6.09 -15.61 19.75
C GLY A 20 6.46 -15.14 18.33
N ILE A 21 5.49 -14.60 17.59
CA ILE A 21 5.70 -14.07 16.24
C ILE A 21 6.50 -12.75 16.27
N VAL A 22 6.27 -11.89 17.26
CA VAL A 22 7.07 -10.67 17.49
C VAL A 22 8.55 -10.99 17.68
N LEU A 23 8.88 -12.08 18.38
CA LEU A 23 10.26 -12.56 18.54
C LEU A 23 10.84 -13.12 17.23
N PHE A 24 10.05 -13.82 16.42
CA PHE A 24 10.50 -14.36 15.12
C PHE A 24 10.74 -13.27 14.06
N ILE A 25 9.95 -12.19 14.03
CA ILE A 25 10.12 -11.07 13.12
C ILE A 25 11.36 -10.25 13.50
N ALA A 26 11.60 -10.04 14.80
CA ALA A 26 12.80 -9.36 15.29
C ALA A 26 14.10 -10.15 14.99
N MET A 27 14.04 -11.49 14.96
CA MET A 27 15.21 -12.34 14.67
C MET A 27 15.50 -12.46 13.16
N ASN A 28 14.49 -12.42 12.29
CA ASN A 28 14.69 -12.53 10.84
C ASN A 28 14.90 -11.18 10.13
N GLY A 29 14.57 -10.05 10.76
CA GLY A 29 14.77 -8.71 10.21
C GLY A 29 16.22 -8.21 10.11
N ILE A 30 17.21 -8.99 10.57
CA ILE A 30 18.64 -8.58 10.58
C ILE A 30 19.46 -9.25 9.45
N THR A 31 18.89 -10.16 8.65
CA THR A 31 19.64 -10.82 7.54
C THR A 31 19.17 -10.38 6.16
N SER A 32 19.39 -9.11 5.83
CA SER A 32 19.41 -8.68 4.44
C SER A 32 20.40 -7.54 4.24
N CYS A 33 21.68 -7.84 4.46
CA CYS A 33 22.79 -7.35 3.65
C CYS A 33 24.04 -8.21 3.93
N VAL A 34 24.75 -8.57 2.85
CA VAL A 34 26.07 -9.22 2.75
C VAL A 34 26.11 -10.75 2.47
N ALA A 35 26.50 -11.02 1.21
CA ALA A 35 27.34 -12.12 0.70
C ALA A 35 26.72 -13.44 0.17
N LYS A 36 26.99 -13.67 -1.13
CA LYS A 36 27.23 -14.97 -1.77
C LYS A 36 28.08 -15.89 -0.90
N GLY A 37 27.71 -17.17 -0.80
CA GLY A 37 28.65 -18.27 -0.57
C GLY A 37 28.13 -19.41 0.31
N ASN A 38 27.87 -20.55 -0.33
CA ASN A 38 27.88 -21.93 0.18
C ASN A 38 27.22 -22.27 1.55
N GLY A 39 26.12 -23.03 1.44
CA GLY A 39 26.05 -24.42 1.91
C GLY A 39 25.91 -24.69 3.41
N GLY A 40 24.83 -25.38 3.79
CA GLY A 40 24.76 -26.14 5.03
C GLY A 40 23.35 -26.28 5.60
N ASP A 41 22.84 -27.50 5.59
CA ASP A 41 21.61 -27.98 6.22
C ASP A 41 21.42 -27.49 7.67
N ALA A 42 20.17 -27.21 8.05
CA ALA A 42 19.70 -27.41 9.42
C ALA A 42 18.18 -27.61 9.45
N ASP A 43 17.78 -28.79 9.95
CA ASP A 43 16.43 -29.29 10.15
C ASP A 43 15.48 -28.31 10.86
N SER A 44 14.25 -28.18 10.34
CA SER A 44 13.11 -27.61 11.06
C SER A 44 12.16 -28.73 11.52
N PRO A 45 11.79 -28.83 12.81
CA PRO A 45 10.88 -29.86 13.28
C PRO A 45 9.44 -29.53 12.88
N ALA A 46 8.77 -30.50 12.25
CA ALA A 46 7.34 -30.48 11.97
C ALA A 46 6.53 -30.61 13.27
N ILE A 47 5.57 -29.71 13.49
CA ILE A 47 4.53 -29.88 14.50
C ILE A 47 3.21 -30.11 13.78
N GLU A 48 2.75 -31.37 13.78
CA GLU A 48 1.41 -31.77 13.39
C GLU A 48 0.38 -31.22 14.39
N GLN A 49 -0.57 -30.41 13.93
CA GLN A 49 -1.82 -30.15 14.65
C GLN A 49 -3.01 -30.76 13.90
N LYS A 50 -3.57 -31.78 14.53
CA LYS A 50 -4.72 -32.57 14.13
C LYS A 50 -6.00 -31.73 14.25
N SER A 51 -6.63 -31.42 13.11
CA SER A 51 -7.92 -30.71 13.06
C SER A 51 -9.09 -31.71 13.15
N GLU A 52 -9.93 -31.58 14.18
CA GLU A 52 -11.24 -32.23 14.23
C GLU A 52 -12.28 -31.38 13.49
N GLN A 53 -12.74 -31.93 12.37
CA GLN A 53 -13.62 -31.28 11.41
C GLN A 53 -15.10 -31.50 11.80
N ALA A 54 -15.71 -30.54 12.50
CA ALA A 54 -17.16 -30.51 12.70
C ALA A 54 -17.85 -29.81 11.52
N SER A 55 -18.44 -30.61 10.63
CA SER A 55 -19.14 -30.16 9.42
C SER A 55 -20.47 -29.49 9.76
N GLN A 56 -20.59 -28.18 9.53
CA GLN A 56 -21.88 -27.51 9.39
C GLN A 56 -22.05 -27.00 7.95
N LYS A 57 -23.08 -27.52 7.27
CA LYS A 57 -23.54 -27.13 5.93
C LYS A 57 -23.83 -25.62 5.90
N LYS A 58 -22.97 -24.84 5.25
CA LYS A 58 -23.22 -23.43 4.96
C LYS A 58 -24.11 -23.33 3.71
N LYS A 59 -25.28 -22.69 3.88
CA LYS A 59 -26.14 -22.20 2.81
C LYS A 59 -25.32 -21.21 1.98
N THR A 60 -25.14 -21.49 0.70
CA THR A 60 -24.56 -20.56 -0.27
C THR A 60 -25.52 -19.38 -0.45
N SER A 61 -25.18 -18.22 0.13
CA SER A 61 -25.77 -16.93 -0.26
C SER A 61 -24.84 -16.23 -1.24
N ASP A 62 -25.40 -15.83 -2.37
CA ASP A 62 -24.75 -15.20 -3.52
C ASP A 62 -24.28 -13.75 -3.30
N SER A 63 -23.77 -13.37 -2.12
CA SER A 63 -23.23 -12.02 -1.87
C SER A 63 -21.83 -12.05 -1.24
N LYS A 64 -20.83 -12.53 -1.98
CA LYS A 64 -19.41 -12.50 -1.54
C LYS A 64 -18.84 -11.08 -1.29
N THR A 65 -19.63 -10.03 -1.51
CA THR A 65 -19.23 -8.62 -1.36
C THR A 65 -20.04 -7.85 -0.33
N GLU A 66 -21.04 -8.46 0.33
CA GLU A 66 -21.77 -7.77 1.39
C GLU A 66 -21.06 -7.96 2.74
N LEU A 67 -20.87 -6.88 3.49
CA LEU A 67 -20.32 -6.95 4.84
C LEU A 67 -21.23 -7.79 5.74
N THR A 68 -20.67 -8.65 6.57
CA THR A 68 -21.43 -9.40 7.58
C THR A 68 -21.92 -8.48 8.70
N GLU A 69 -22.87 -8.95 9.51
CA GLU A 69 -23.33 -8.17 10.68
C GLU A 69 -22.20 -7.89 11.68
N ARG A 70 -21.30 -8.86 11.89
CA ARG A 70 -20.11 -8.69 12.74
C ARG A 70 -19.19 -7.59 12.18
N GLN A 71 -18.96 -7.59 10.87
CA GLN A 71 -18.14 -6.58 10.20
C GLN A 71 -18.78 -5.19 10.28
N ARG A 72 -20.08 -5.07 10.01
CA ARG A 72 -20.81 -3.80 10.11
C ARG A 72 -20.81 -3.24 11.54
N SER A 73 -21.00 -4.10 12.53
CA SER A 73 -20.93 -3.70 13.94
C SER A 73 -19.53 -3.19 14.29
N ALA A 74 -18.48 -3.90 13.89
CA ALA A 74 -17.10 -3.47 14.14
C ALA A 74 -16.81 -2.10 13.51
N ILE A 75 -17.17 -1.89 12.24
CA ILE A 75 -16.97 -0.62 11.51
C ILE A 75 -17.69 0.54 12.18
N LYS A 76 -18.92 0.32 12.67
CA LYS A 76 -19.70 1.34 13.37
C LYS A 76 -18.99 1.82 14.64
N ASP A 77 -18.26 0.93 15.30
CA ASP A 77 -17.60 1.18 16.58
C ASP A 77 -16.17 1.73 16.41
N TYR A 78 -15.72 2.04 15.19
CA TYR A 78 -14.40 2.64 14.96
C TYR A 78 -14.27 3.98 15.67
N ASN A 79 -13.22 4.08 16.48
CA ASN A 79 -12.78 5.34 17.04
C ASN A 79 -12.15 6.22 15.93
N GLN A 80 -11.87 7.49 16.26
CA GLN A 80 -11.32 8.46 15.30
C GLN A 80 -10.00 8.00 14.68
N ALA A 81 -9.08 7.45 15.50
CA ALA A 81 -7.78 7.01 15.02
C ALA A 81 -7.89 5.84 14.02
N THR A 82 -8.72 4.83 14.35
CA THR A 82 -8.99 3.71 13.43
C THR A 82 -9.61 4.19 12.12
N LYS A 83 -10.51 5.18 12.16
CA LYS A 83 -11.08 5.77 10.93
C LYS A 83 -10.01 6.43 10.08
N GLN A 84 -9.11 7.20 10.68
CA GLN A 84 -8.00 7.85 9.97
C GLN A 84 -7.06 6.83 9.32
N THR A 85 -6.70 5.76 10.04
CA THR A 85 -5.91 4.66 9.47
C THR A 85 -6.64 3.96 8.32
N VAL A 86 -7.94 3.69 8.45
CA VAL A 86 -8.72 3.09 7.36
C VAL A 86 -8.77 4.01 6.15
N GLU A 87 -9.01 5.30 6.33
CA GLU A 87 -8.98 6.29 5.25
C GLU A 87 -7.61 6.32 4.55
N GLN A 88 -6.52 6.25 5.32
CA GLN A 88 -5.15 6.15 4.80
C GLN A 88 -4.95 4.87 3.96
N ILE A 89 -5.47 3.74 4.43
CA ILE A 89 -5.39 2.47 3.72
C ILE A 89 -6.20 2.49 2.42
N GLU A 90 -7.39 3.11 2.45
CA GLU A 90 -8.31 3.17 1.31
C GLU A 90 -7.87 4.15 0.21
N LYS A 91 -7.19 5.24 0.58
CA LYS A 91 -6.63 6.19 -0.40
C LYS A 91 -5.43 5.62 -1.15
N SER A 92 -4.74 4.65 -0.55
CA SER A 92 -3.54 4.05 -1.11
C SER A 92 -3.85 3.07 -2.25
N LYS A 93 -2.98 3.05 -3.26
CA LYS A 93 -2.91 1.95 -4.22
C LYS A 93 -1.74 1.06 -3.84
N TRP A 94 -1.98 -0.24 -3.80
CA TRP A 94 -1.03 -1.19 -3.25
C TRP A 94 -0.50 -2.10 -4.35
N ALA A 95 0.81 -2.27 -4.41
CA ALA A 95 1.50 -3.10 -5.38
C ALA A 95 2.43 -4.10 -4.67
N ALA A 96 2.51 -5.31 -5.20
CA ALA A 96 3.53 -6.26 -4.79
C ALA A 96 4.90 -5.73 -5.22
N SER A 97 5.93 -5.88 -4.38
CA SER A 97 7.28 -5.39 -4.68
C SER A 97 7.87 -5.99 -5.96
N ASP A 98 7.55 -7.26 -6.25
CA ASP A 98 7.95 -7.99 -7.45
C ASP A 98 7.06 -7.71 -8.69
N GLY A 99 6.04 -6.86 -8.57
CA GLY A 99 5.08 -6.56 -9.63
C GLY A 99 4.11 -7.71 -9.95
N SER A 100 4.04 -8.75 -9.11
CA SER A 100 3.20 -9.93 -9.34
C SER A 100 1.70 -9.68 -9.13
N GLY A 101 1.35 -8.59 -8.44
CA GLY A 101 -0.04 -8.25 -8.15
C GLY A 101 -0.25 -6.85 -7.60
N SER A 102 -1.53 -6.50 -7.47
CA SER A 102 -2.01 -5.24 -6.93
C SER A 102 -3.18 -5.47 -5.99
N LEU A 103 -3.35 -4.57 -5.04
CA LEU A 103 -4.41 -4.58 -4.03
C LEU A 103 -5.08 -3.20 -3.99
N THR A 104 -6.40 -3.21 -3.88
CA THR A 104 -7.20 -2.01 -3.57
C THR A 104 -8.13 -2.33 -2.42
N ILE A 105 -8.32 -1.36 -1.54
CA ILE A 105 -9.19 -1.48 -0.37
C ILE A 105 -10.16 -0.31 -0.40
N LYS A 106 -11.46 -0.60 -0.33
CA LYS A 106 -12.49 0.44 -0.28
C LYS A 106 -13.74 -0.07 0.43
N ASP A 107 -14.26 0.69 1.37
CA ASP A 107 -15.51 0.44 2.09
C ASP A 107 -15.55 -0.97 2.71
N GLY A 108 -14.43 -1.40 3.30
CA GLY A 108 -14.28 -2.74 3.89
C GLY A 108 -14.18 -3.89 2.88
N VAL A 109 -13.98 -3.59 1.60
CA VAL A 109 -13.79 -4.57 0.52
C VAL A 109 -12.34 -4.55 0.05
N ILE A 110 -11.70 -5.71 0.07
CA ILE A 110 -10.39 -5.97 -0.51
C ILE A 110 -10.58 -6.57 -1.90
N THR A 111 -9.92 -5.96 -2.89
CA THR A 111 -9.81 -6.50 -4.25
C THR A 111 -8.34 -6.71 -4.60
N GLU A 112 -7.94 -7.98 -4.72
CA GLU A 112 -6.61 -8.40 -5.15
C GLU A 112 -6.63 -8.83 -6.61
N THR A 113 -5.60 -8.42 -7.35
CA THR A 113 -5.36 -8.85 -8.73
C THR A 113 -3.94 -9.39 -8.80
N TYR A 114 -3.75 -10.60 -9.33
CA TYR A 114 -2.43 -11.25 -9.36
C TYR A 114 -2.29 -12.17 -10.56
N GLY A 115 -1.04 -12.38 -10.98
CA GLY A 115 -0.70 -13.31 -12.05
C GLY A 115 -0.86 -14.76 -11.60
N ASP A 116 -1.44 -15.58 -12.47
CA ASP A 116 -1.49 -17.03 -12.32
C ASP A 116 -0.59 -17.66 -13.39
N ALA A 117 0.49 -18.29 -12.95
CA ALA A 117 1.40 -19.03 -13.81
C ALA A 117 0.88 -20.47 -14.01
N ASP A 118 -0.36 -20.62 -14.48
CA ASP A 118 -0.92 -21.93 -14.82
C ASP A 118 -0.89 -22.14 -16.34
N GLY A 119 0.20 -22.75 -16.83
CA GLY A 119 0.45 -23.02 -18.24
C GLY A 119 1.05 -21.85 -19.04
N SER A 120 1.03 -21.97 -20.38
CA SER A 120 1.69 -21.03 -21.32
C SER A 120 0.99 -19.67 -21.50
N ALA A 121 -0.10 -19.43 -20.77
CA ALA A 121 -0.86 -18.18 -20.84
C ALA A 121 -0.87 -17.53 -19.46
N LYS A 122 -0.24 -16.35 -19.32
CA LYS A 122 -0.38 -15.50 -18.13
C LYS A 122 -1.84 -15.12 -17.97
N LYS A 123 -2.55 -15.75 -17.03
CA LYS A 123 -3.92 -15.36 -16.68
C LYS A 123 -3.86 -14.45 -15.47
N THR A 124 -4.64 -13.39 -15.48
CA THR A 124 -4.84 -12.54 -14.32
C THR A 124 -6.01 -13.09 -13.51
N LYS A 125 -5.78 -13.40 -12.23
CA LYS A 125 -6.83 -13.76 -11.27
C LYS A 125 -7.26 -12.50 -10.50
N LYS A 126 -8.54 -12.48 -10.11
CA LYS A 126 -9.13 -11.46 -9.25
C LYS A 126 -9.76 -12.14 -8.04
N LYS A 127 -9.36 -11.75 -6.83
CA LYS A 127 -9.94 -12.21 -5.56
C LYS A 127 -10.60 -11.01 -4.89
N VAL A 128 -11.85 -11.18 -4.46
CA VAL A 128 -12.61 -10.15 -3.74
C VAL A 128 -13.06 -10.74 -2.42
N GLN A 129 -12.81 -10.02 -1.34
CA GLN A 129 -13.10 -10.45 0.02
C GLN A 129 -13.47 -9.22 0.87
N THR A 130 -14.28 -9.43 1.91
CA THR A 130 -14.62 -8.36 2.86
C THR A 130 -13.88 -8.55 4.16
N PHE A 131 -13.64 -7.44 4.87
CA PHE A 131 -13.02 -7.46 6.19
C PHE A 131 -13.55 -6.33 7.07
N ALA A 132 -13.30 -6.45 8.37
CA ALA A 132 -13.38 -5.33 9.29
C ALA A 132 -12.27 -5.47 10.34
N ILE A 133 -11.62 -4.36 10.68
CA ILE A 133 -10.76 -4.23 11.86
C ILE A 133 -11.62 -4.41 13.12
N THR A 134 -11.15 -5.18 14.09
CA THR A 134 -11.84 -5.44 15.38
C THR A 134 -11.04 -4.94 16.57
N ALA A 135 -9.72 -4.84 16.42
CA ALA A 135 -8.81 -4.27 17.41
C ALA A 135 -7.60 -3.65 16.70
N VAL A 136 -7.00 -2.64 17.34
CA VAL A 136 -5.79 -1.97 16.87
C VAL A 136 -4.81 -1.91 18.03
N ASP A 137 -3.56 -2.24 17.75
CA ASP A 137 -2.43 -1.97 18.62
C ASP A 137 -1.32 -1.27 17.82
N SER A 138 -0.47 -0.53 18.50
CA SER A 138 0.63 0.23 17.89
C SER A 138 1.94 -0.15 18.54
N LEU A 139 2.93 -0.53 17.75
CA LEU A 139 4.29 -0.69 18.22
C LEU A 139 5.05 0.60 17.95
N THR A 140 5.67 1.14 19.00
CA THR A 140 6.51 2.35 18.91
C THR A 140 7.56 2.19 17.84
N ALA A 141 7.92 3.31 17.22
CA ALA A 141 8.91 3.35 16.18
C ALA A 141 10.23 2.70 16.63
N ASP A 142 10.98 2.16 15.69
CA ASP A 142 12.32 1.67 15.94
C ASP A 142 13.23 2.81 16.45
N GLN A 143 14.42 2.46 16.94
CA GLN A 143 15.32 3.45 17.55
C GLN A 143 15.74 4.57 16.58
N THR A 144 15.62 4.34 15.26
CA THR A 144 15.93 5.34 14.23
C THR A 144 14.74 6.25 13.90
N GLY A 145 13.52 5.87 14.31
CA GLY A 145 12.28 6.54 13.92
C GLY A 145 11.85 6.25 12.48
N ALA A 146 12.60 5.40 11.77
CA ALA A 146 12.34 5.06 10.38
C ALA A 146 11.15 4.14 10.18
N LEU A 147 10.91 3.25 11.15
CA LEU A 147 9.90 2.22 11.04
C LEU A 147 8.93 2.36 12.19
N SER A 148 7.63 2.34 11.91
CA SER A 148 6.58 2.19 12.94
C SER A 148 5.53 1.22 12.45
N TRP A 149 4.88 0.51 13.38
CA TRP A 149 3.91 -0.53 13.03
C TRP A 149 2.57 -0.30 13.72
N GLU A 150 1.51 -0.41 12.94
CA GLU A 150 0.15 -0.63 13.43
C GLU A 150 -0.23 -2.09 13.14
N VAL A 151 -0.74 -2.77 14.17
CA VAL A 151 -1.17 -4.17 14.08
C VAL A 151 -2.66 -4.22 14.34
N PHE A 152 -3.40 -4.78 13.40
CA PHE A 152 -4.84 -4.92 13.44
C PHE A 152 -5.22 -6.39 13.57
N SER A 153 -6.19 -6.66 14.44
CA SER A 153 -7.00 -7.86 14.29
C SER A 153 -8.11 -7.56 13.30
N VAL A 154 -8.27 -8.39 12.27
CA VAL A 154 -9.31 -8.22 11.25
C VAL A 154 -10.16 -9.48 11.14
N VAL A 155 -11.46 -9.33 10.89
CA VAL A 155 -12.39 -10.45 10.71
C VAL A 155 -12.87 -10.54 9.26
N ASP A 156 -12.77 -11.72 8.65
CA ASP A 156 -13.21 -11.97 7.28
C ASP A 156 -14.74 -12.23 7.19
N ALA A 157 -15.22 -12.48 5.96
CA ALA A 157 -16.63 -12.82 5.71
C ALA A 157 -17.08 -14.16 6.32
N GLU A 158 -16.12 -15.05 6.61
CA GLU A 158 -16.39 -16.36 7.20
C GLU A 158 -16.43 -16.31 8.73
N GLY A 159 -15.94 -15.22 9.32
CA GLY A 159 -15.85 -15.00 10.76
C GLY A 159 -14.49 -15.38 11.34
N ASN A 160 -13.50 -15.71 10.50
CA ASN A 160 -12.13 -16.00 10.92
C ASN A 160 -11.41 -14.70 11.27
N ASP A 161 -10.61 -14.75 12.34
CA ASP A 161 -9.76 -13.64 12.75
C ASP A 161 -8.37 -13.77 12.11
N HIS A 162 -7.84 -12.65 11.66
CA HIS A 162 -6.61 -12.51 10.89
C HIS A 162 -5.77 -11.37 11.49
N ILE A 163 -4.47 -11.35 11.17
CA ILE A 163 -3.56 -10.30 11.61
C ILE A 163 -3.10 -9.50 10.41
N MET A 164 -3.45 -8.22 10.40
CA MET A 164 -3.00 -7.26 9.41
C MET A 164 -1.97 -6.32 10.04
N THR A 165 -0.89 -6.03 9.34
CA THR A 165 0.14 -5.10 9.79
C THR A 165 0.31 -4.00 8.75
N LEU A 166 0.24 -2.75 9.20
CA LEU A 166 0.61 -1.57 8.43
C LEU A 166 1.94 -1.04 8.97
N THR A 167 2.98 -1.15 8.16
CA THR A 167 4.31 -0.62 8.47
C THR A 167 4.45 0.73 7.80
N ARG A 168 4.73 1.79 8.55
CA ARG A 168 5.24 3.06 8.00
C ARG A 168 6.74 2.92 7.79
N VAL A 169 7.22 3.31 6.63
CA VAL A 169 8.65 3.38 6.31
C VAL A 169 9.02 4.81 5.93
N ASP A 170 10.02 5.35 6.62
CA ASP A 170 10.61 6.67 6.37
C ASP A 170 12.06 6.48 5.89
N PRO A 171 12.28 6.47 4.56
CA PRO A 171 13.61 6.24 3.99
C PRO A 171 14.64 7.28 4.41
N ALA A 172 14.22 8.54 4.56
CA ALA A 172 15.10 9.65 4.94
C ALA A 172 15.68 9.43 6.35
N ALA A 173 14.88 8.88 7.27
CA ALA A 173 15.35 8.51 8.60
C ALA A 173 16.34 7.33 8.60
N LEU A 174 16.29 6.44 7.59
CA LEU A 174 17.22 5.30 7.46
C LEU A 174 18.57 5.69 6.88
N THR A 175 18.58 6.49 5.82
CA THR A 175 19.79 6.69 5.01
C THR A 175 20.26 8.14 4.93
N GLY A 176 19.50 9.10 5.47
CA GLY A 176 19.73 10.53 5.28
C GLY A 176 19.39 11.02 3.87
N GLU A 177 19.03 10.10 2.99
CA GLU A 177 18.58 10.26 1.62
C GLU A 177 17.30 9.41 1.45
N GLY A 178 16.53 9.65 0.39
CA GLY A 178 15.39 8.80 0.04
C GLY A 178 14.06 9.52 -0.02
N ASN A 179 13.14 8.83 -0.69
CA ASN A 179 11.86 9.36 -1.19
C ASN A 179 10.82 9.54 -0.08
N ASP A 180 9.60 9.91 -0.49
CA ASP A 180 8.39 9.89 0.32
C ASP A 180 8.34 8.76 1.37
N THR A 181 7.84 9.11 2.56
CA THR A 181 7.30 8.10 3.48
C THR A 181 6.30 7.22 2.72
N TYR A 182 6.45 5.91 2.84
CA TYR A 182 5.53 4.94 2.25
C TYR A 182 5.05 3.94 3.31
N PHE A 183 4.07 3.12 2.93
CA PHE A 183 3.52 2.09 3.79
C PHE A 183 3.62 0.70 3.14
N GLU A 184 3.81 -0.30 3.99
CA GLU A 184 3.68 -1.71 3.65
C GLU A 184 2.49 -2.32 4.39
N LEU A 185 1.64 -3.03 3.68
CA LEU A 185 0.47 -3.72 4.21
C LEU A 185 0.63 -5.22 4.05
N LYS A 186 0.63 -5.95 5.17
CA LYS A 186 0.70 -7.41 5.21
C LYS A 186 -0.51 -7.96 5.92
N CYS A 187 -1.05 -9.08 5.44
CA CYS A 187 -2.12 -9.80 6.10
C CYS A 187 -2.10 -11.25 5.64
N ASP A 188 -2.34 -12.19 6.55
CA ASP A 188 -2.42 -13.63 6.24
C ASP A 188 -3.63 -13.98 5.34
N MET A 189 -4.61 -13.09 5.24
CA MET A 189 -5.73 -13.23 4.31
C MET A 189 -5.40 -12.90 2.84
N PHE A 190 -4.26 -12.25 2.59
CA PHE A 190 -3.86 -11.85 1.24
C PHE A 190 -3.35 -13.05 0.45
N HIS A 191 -3.46 -12.97 -0.88
CA HIS A 191 -2.82 -13.93 -1.77
C HIS A 191 -1.29 -13.79 -1.74
N ASN A 192 -0.78 -12.56 -1.71
CA ASN A 192 0.66 -12.32 -1.63
C ASN A 192 1.12 -12.31 -0.16
N GLU A 193 1.84 -13.37 0.24
CA GLU A 193 2.36 -13.53 1.61
C GLU A 193 3.35 -12.42 2.01
N ASN A 194 4.09 -11.87 1.03
CA ASN A 194 5.01 -10.76 1.28
C ASN A 194 4.29 -9.42 1.45
N GLY A 195 2.98 -9.39 1.22
CA GLY A 195 2.13 -8.21 1.28
C GLY A 195 2.30 -7.26 0.11
N TYR A 196 1.92 -6.00 0.33
CA TYR A 196 1.89 -4.96 -0.69
C TYR A 196 2.47 -3.67 -0.14
N SER A 197 3.00 -2.82 -1.00
CA SER A 197 3.50 -1.48 -0.67
C SER A 197 2.82 -0.43 -1.54
N ASN A 198 2.68 0.79 -1.01
CA ASN A 198 2.18 1.93 -1.79
C ASN A 198 3.29 2.79 -2.41
N ASN A 199 4.56 2.38 -2.31
CA ASN A 199 5.73 3.07 -2.89
C ASN A 199 5.83 2.98 -4.42
N ARG A 200 4.83 2.41 -5.10
CA ARG A 200 4.71 2.37 -6.55
C ARG A 200 3.35 2.89 -7.02
N SER A 201 2.65 3.65 -6.17
CA SER A 201 1.34 4.22 -6.50
C SER A 201 1.40 5.05 -7.79
N ALA A 202 2.52 5.74 -8.01
CA ALA A 202 2.80 6.59 -9.16
C ALA A 202 2.63 5.89 -10.52
N GLU A 203 2.85 4.57 -10.62
CA GLU A 203 2.65 3.80 -11.86
C GLU A 203 1.22 3.81 -12.37
N SER A 204 0.28 4.06 -11.46
CA SER A 204 -1.14 4.09 -11.74
C SER A 204 -1.78 5.42 -11.35
N ALA A 205 -0.96 6.47 -11.16
CA ALA A 205 -1.45 7.79 -10.80
C ALA A 205 -2.46 8.29 -11.83
N LYS A 206 -3.57 8.86 -11.34
CA LYS A 206 -4.56 9.51 -12.19
C LYS A 206 -4.00 10.87 -12.60
N ILE A 207 -3.90 11.13 -13.90
CA ILE A 207 -3.49 12.43 -14.41
C ILE A 207 -4.72 13.17 -14.90
N ASN A 208 -5.21 14.12 -14.11
CA ASN A 208 -6.37 14.92 -14.47
C ASN A 208 -6.05 15.88 -15.61
N GLY A 209 -7.01 16.02 -16.53
CA GLY A 209 -6.86 16.91 -17.67
C GLY A 209 -6.00 16.33 -18.80
N ILE A 210 -5.44 15.12 -18.67
CA ILE A 210 -4.60 14.53 -19.73
C ILE A 210 -5.32 14.35 -21.07
N ASP A 211 -6.65 14.17 -21.02
CA ASP A 211 -7.48 14.04 -22.20
C ASP A 211 -7.96 15.38 -22.77
N ASP A 212 -7.77 16.47 -22.04
CA ASP A 212 -8.12 17.83 -22.45
C ASP A 212 -7.39 18.21 -23.74
N LYS A 213 -8.11 18.90 -24.63
CA LYS A 213 -7.56 19.39 -25.89
C LYS A 213 -6.46 20.43 -25.66
N ASN A 214 -6.64 21.32 -24.68
CA ASN A 214 -5.67 22.36 -24.33
C ASN A 214 -4.40 21.73 -23.77
N PHE A 215 -4.55 20.71 -22.90
CA PHE A 215 -3.41 19.95 -22.40
C PHE A 215 -2.63 19.31 -23.55
N LYS A 216 -3.35 18.57 -24.43
CA LYS A 216 -2.75 17.94 -25.61
C LYS A 216 -2.04 18.96 -26.50
N GLN A 217 -2.61 20.15 -26.68
CA GLN A 217 -1.97 21.21 -27.47
C GLN A 217 -0.71 21.77 -26.80
N ALA A 218 -0.73 21.93 -25.48
CA ALA A 218 0.42 22.44 -24.73
C ALA A 218 1.68 21.58 -24.94
N ILE A 219 1.51 20.26 -25.06
CA ILE A 219 2.59 19.29 -25.24
C ILE A 219 2.65 18.68 -26.66
N ASP A 220 2.10 19.36 -27.67
CA ASP A 220 2.05 18.93 -29.08
C ASP A 220 1.54 17.48 -29.31
N GLY A 221 0.62 17.02 -28.48
CA GLY A 221 -0.01 15.71 -28.55
C GLY A 221 0.81 14.56 -27.97
N ARG A 222 1.98 14.84 -27.37
CA ARG A 222 2.96 13.87 -26.82
C ARG A 222 2.54 13.23 -25.49
N THR A 223 1.26 12.91 -25.35
CA THR A 223 0.66 12.38 -24.11
C THR A 223 1.26 11.05 -23.63
N LYS A 224 1.80 10.21 -24.52
CA LYS A 224 2.43 8.94 -24.13
C LYS A 224 3.82 9.17 -23.55
N GLU A 225 4.60 10.00 -24.21
CA GLU A 225 5.95 10.39 -23.80
C GLU A 225 5.89 11.18 -22.48
N PHE A 226 4.96 12.12 -22.36
CA PHE A 226 4.65 12.83 -21.12
C PHE A 226 4.34 11.85 -19.98
N LYS A 227 3.41 10.90 -20.18
CA LYS A 227 3.03 9.91 -19.15
C LYS A 227 4.25 9.13 -18.67
N ARG A 228 5.09 8.67 -19.60
CA ARG A 228 6.28 7.91 -19.26
C ARG A 228 7.25 8.76 -18.43
N SER A 229 7.59 9.95 -18.90
CA SER A 229 8.55 10.85 -18.25
C SER A 229 8.11 11.21 -16.83
N VAL A 230 6.86 11.66 -16.70
CA VAL A 230 6.30 12.05 -15.40
C VAL A 230 6.18 10.84 -14.45
N THR A 231 5.76 9.66 -14.93
CA THR A 231 5.73 8.46 -14.07
C THR A 231 7.13 8.05 -13.61
N GLU A 232 8.15 8.12 -14.47
CA GLU A 232 9.55 7.85 -14.09
C GLU A 232 10.04 8.85 -13.02
N TYR A 233 9.75 10.14 -13.20
CA TYR A 233 10.07 11.16 -12.22
C TYR A 233 9.34 10.98 -10.89
N LEU A 234 8.03 10.71 -10.92
CA LEU A 234 7.26 10.47 -9.71
C LEU A 234 7.74 9.23 -8.96
N LEU A 235 8.10 8.14 -9.65
CA LEU A 235 8.65 6.97 -8.97
C LEU A 235 9.97 7.28 -8.25
N ALA A 236 10.78 8.17 -8.81
CA ALA A 236 12.05 8.57 -8.24
C ALA A 236 11.89 9.55 -7.07
N ASN A 237 10.90 10.46 -7.09
CA ASN A 237 10.82 11.57 -6.14
C ASN A 237 9.54 11.56 -5.28
N HIS A 238 8.39 11.18 -5.86
CA HIS A 238 7.05 11.21 -5.24
C HIS A 238 6.33 9.86 -5.39
N SER A 239 6.97 8.79 -4.95
CA SER A 239 6.59 7.41 -5.34
C SER A 239 5.17 6.99 -4.89
N THR A 240 4.63 7.72 -3.92
CA THR A 240 3.30 7.49 -3.35
C THR A 240 2.19 8.30 -4.02
N THR A 241 2.49 9.01 -5.11
CA THR A 241 1.50 9.80 -5.87
C THR A 241 0.35 8.94 -6.36
N THR A 242 -0.86 9.40 -6.08
CA THR A 242 -2.13 8.79 -6.49
C THR A 242 -2.83 9.60 -7.57
N GLU A 243 -2.64 10.93 -7.55
CA GLU A 243 -3.26 11.86 -8.49
C GLU A 243 -2.33 13.05 -8.81
N LEU A 244 -2.30 13.44 -10.07
CA LEU A 244 -1.67 14.66 -10.59
C LEU A 244 -2.75 15.55 -11.19
N THR A 245 -2.78 16.81 -10.80
CA THR A 245 -3.73 17.78 -11.32
C THR A 245 -3.02 18.97 -11.95
N TRP A 246 -3.18 19.12 -13.27
CA TRP A 246 -2.72 20.30 -13.99
C TRP A 246 -3.54 21.52 -13.55
N ASP A 247 -2.86 22.63 -13.26
CA ASP A 247 -3.50 23.89 -12.87
C ASP A 247 -4.21 24.62 -14.03
N GLY A 248 -4.00 24.17 -15.27
CA GLY A 248 -4.56 24.77 -16.48
C GLY A 248 -3.69 25.87 -17.09
N THR A 249 -2.53 26.18 -16.49
CA THR A 249 -1.62 27.23 -16.94
C THR A 249 -0.53 26.66 -17.86
N VAL A 250 -0.20 27.40 -18.92
CA VAL A 250 0.99 27.17 -19.75
C VAL A 250 1.79 28.47 -19.80
N ILE A 251 3.06 28.41 -19.45
CA ILE A 251 4.00 29.51 -19.62
C ILE A 251 4.92 29.17 -20.79
N GLU A 252 4.83 29.92 -21.89
CA GLU A 252 5.64 29.69 -23.09
C GLU A 252 6.84 30.65 -23.13
N ASN A 253 8.04 30.08 -23.27
CA ASN A 253 9.28 30.82 -23.48
C ASN A 253 9.83 30.53 -24.87
N PHE A 254 9.56 31.45 -25.81
CA PHE A 254 10.02 31.32 -27.21
C PHE A 254 11.53 31.41 -27.39
N ALA A 255 12.24 32.08 -26.47
CA ALA A 255 13.69 32.21 -26.57
C ALA A 255 14.40 30.89 -26.24
N GLU A 256 13.84 30.15 -25.27
CA GLU A 256 14.35 28.85 -24.84
C GLU A 256 13.63 27.67 -25.52
N SER A 257 12.63 27.96 -26.35
CA SER A 257 11.79 26.94 -26.99
C SER A 257 11.11 26.01 -25.98
N THR A 258 10.64 26.53 -24.85
CA THR A 258 10.02 25.73 -23.78
C THR A 258 8.58 26.14 -23.48
N ARG A 259 7.80 25.18 -22.97
CA ARG A 259 6.50 25.41 -22.33
C ARG A 259 6.50 24.77 -20.95
N THR A 260 6.20 25.55 -19.93
CA THR A 260 6.13 25.07 -18.54
C THR A 260 4.67 24.88 -18.13
N LEU A 261 4.37 23.72 -17.55
CA LEU A 261 3.07 23.34 -17.00
C LEU A 261 3.24 23.02 -15.51
N THR A 262 2.27 23.40 -14.68
CA THR A 262 2.34 23.16 -13.22
C THR A 262 1.33 22.12 -12.80
N PHE A 263 1.75 21.16 -11.98
CA PHE A 263 0.87 20.12 -11.45
C PHE A 263 0.95 20.05 -9.93
N SER A 264 -0.21 19.98 -9.28
CA SER A 264 -0.28 19.57 -7.88
C SER A 264 -0.27 18.04 -7.78
N ILE A 265 0.35 17.55 -6.71
CA ILE A 265 0.52 16.14 -6.38
C ILE A 265 -0.35 15.78 -5.18
N GLU A 266 -1.20 14.77 -5.35
CA GLU A 266 -1.88 14.12 -4.24
C GLU A 266 -1.20 12.77 -3.95
N ASN A 267 -0.60 12.67 -2.77
CA ASN A 267 0.09 11.47 -2.31
C ASN A 267 -0.81 10.64 -1.40
N ALA A 268 -0.61 9.32 -1.44
CA ALA A 268 -1.33 8.40 -0.58
C ALA A 268 -1.08 8.68 0.89
N THR A 269 0.08 9.24 1.26
CA THR A 269 0.60 9.34 2.63
C THR A 269 0.49 10.73 3.26
N ASN A 270 0.21 11.75 2.46
CA ASN A 270 0.10 13.10 2.98
C ASN A 270 -1.21 13.21 3.77
N ALA A 271 -1.10 13.57 5.05
CA ALA A 271 -2.21 14.14 5.76
C ALA A 271 -2.65 15.43 5.04
N ALA A 272 -3.86 15.92 5.31
CA ALA A 272 -4.33 17.19 4.77
C ALA A 272 -3.42 18.36 5.25
N GLU A 273 -2.28 18.53 4.61
CA GLU A 273 -1.40 19.67 4.78
C GLU A 273 -1.97 20.86 3.99
N ASP A 274 -1.71 22.06 4.48
CA ASP A 274 -2.21 23.31 3.88
C ASP A 274 -1.60 23.58 2.48
N SER A 275 -0.54 22.85 2.08
CA SER A 275 0.06 22.91 0.75
C SER A 275 0.44 21.52 0.25
N LEU A 276 -0.25 21.03 -0.77
CA LEU A 276 0.15 19.83 -1.49
C LEU A 276 1.46 20.09 -2.27
N PRO A 277 2.37 19.12 -2.35
CA PRO A 277 3.55 19.24 -3.21
C PRO A 277 3.13 19.48 -4.66
N SER A 278 4.01 20.13 -5.42
CA SER A 278 3.76 20.44 -6.82
C SER A 278 5.04 20.26 -7.64
N ILE A 279 4.88 19.93 -8.91
CA ILE A 279 5.96 19.83 -9.89
C ILE A 279 5.71 20.77 -11.06
N LEU A 280 6.79 21.25 -11.66
CA LEU A 280 6.79 21.84 -12.99
C LEU A 280 7.18 20.76 -13.98
N VAL A 281 6.46 20.70 -15.10
CA VAL A 281 6.84 19.93 -16.28
C VAL A 281 7.21 20.91 -17.38
N ILE A 282 8.48 20.91 -17.76
CA ILE A 282 9.05 21.71 -18.83
C ILE A 282 9.07 20.86 -20.09
N TYR A 283 8.32 21.29 -21.09
CA TYR A 283 8.28 20.67 -22.41
C TYR A 283 9.16 21.46 -23.38
N HIS A 284 10.19 20.83 -23.91
CA HIS A 284 11.07 21.40 -24.92
C HIS A 284 10.44 21.25 -26.31
N THR A 285 9.99 22.35 -26.89
CA THR A 285 9.22 22.36 -28.16
C THR A 285 10.08 22.03 -29.39
N ASP A 286 11.40 22.15 -29.29
CA ASP A 286 12.38 21.87 -30.34
C ASP A 286 12.86 20.40 -30.32
N THR A 287 13.06 19.81 -29.15
CA THR A 287 13.51 18.40 -28.99
C THR A 287 12.35 17.43 -28.73
N HIS A 288 11.21 17.94 -28.28
CA HIS A 288 10.06 17.17 -27.78
C HIS A 288 10.35 16.37 -26.50
N GLU A 289 11.35 16.79 -25.73
CA GLU A 289 11.70 16.18 -24.44
C GLU A 289 10.94 16.84 -23.28
N PHE A 290 10.84 16.12 -22.17
CA PHE A 290 10.22 16.57 -20.93
C PHE A 290 11.29 16.60 -19.83
N GLU A 291 11.21 17.64 -19.01
CA GLU A 291 11.98 17.78 -17.77
C GLU A 291 11.02 18.09 -16.63
N GLU A 292 11.17 17.41 -15.50
CA GLU A 292 10.36 17.59 -14.31
C GLU A 292 11.19 18.10 -13.14
N VAL A 293 10.65 19.09 -12.42
CA VAL A 293 11.32 19.69 -11.25
C VAL A 293 10.31 20.01 -10.15
N ASP A 294 10.73 19.83 -8.91
CA ASP A 294 9.92 20.19 -7.74
C ASP A 294 9.74 21.71 -7.63
N VAL A 295 8.53 22.13 -7.23
CA VAL A 295 8.25 23.51 -6.83
C VAL A 295 8.65 23.67 -5.37
N GLN A 296 9.65 24.51 -5.10
CA GLN A 296 10.10 24.87 -3.75
C GLN A 296 9.19 25.92 -3.10
#